data_AF-A0A5N5EAP5-F1
#
_entry.id   AF-A0A5N5EAP5-F1
#
_cell.length_a   1.000
_cell.length_b   1.000
_cell.length_c   1.000
_cell.angle_alpha   90.00
_cell.angle_beta   90.00
_cell.angle_gamma   90.00
#
_symmetry.space_group_name_H-M   'P 1'
#
loop_
_entity.id
_entity.type
_entity.pdbx_description
1 polymer ?
#
loop_
_entity_poly.entity_id
_entity_poly.type
_entity_poly.pdbx_seq_one_letter_code
_entity_poly.pdbx_strand_id
1 'polypeptide(L)'
;MKFVIEFNWSGGRMADEPDEIADELGYLLTLDAKAEADDVRSQMENIVWERHPGSTVETDVVPVSHNVIAVPNGGQVGYLITLIAKITVEIDYNFE
;
A
#
# COMPACT_ATOMS: atom_id res chain seq x y z
N MET A 1 24.16 6.61 -2.71
CA MET A 1 24.03 5.55 -1.66
C MET A 1 22.58 5.15 -1.69
N LYS A 2 22.27 3.84 -1.68
CA LYS A 2 20.88 3.38 -1.72
C LYS A 2 20.37 3.10 -0.30
N PHE A 3 19.24 3.69 0.08
CA PHE A 3 18.52 3.34 1.30
C PHE A 3 17.18 2.70 0.93
N VAL A 4 16.83 1.63 1.64
CA VAL A 4 15.58 0.90 1.43
C VAL A 4 14.79 0.92 2.74
N ILE A 5 13.58 1.47 2.68
CA ILE A 5 12.64 1.52 3.81
C ILE A 5 11.48 0.60 3.48
N GLU A 6 11.22 -0.36 4.36
CA GLU A 6 10.06 -1.24 4.25
C GLU A 6 9.06 -0.91 5.35
N PHE A 7 7.78 -0.78 4.99
CA PHE A 7 6.70 -0.71 5.94
C PHE A 7 5.50 -1.55 5.49
N ASN A 8 4.77 -2.08 6.46
CA ASN A 8 3.55 -2.84 6.22
C ASN A 8 2.35 -1.89 6.21
N TRP A 9 1.60 -1.92 5.11
CA TRP A 9 0.33 -1.24 4.96
C TRP A 9 -0.82 -2.24 5.13
N SER A 10 -1.90 -1.82 5.77
CA SER A 10 -3.10 -2.63 5.94
C SER A 10 -4.35 -1.82 5.62
N GLY A 11 -5.16 -2.29 4.68
CA GLY A 11 -6.48 -1.74 4.38
C GLY A 11 -7.55 -2.82 4.42
N GLY A 12 -8.79 -2.42 4.69
CA GLY A 12 -9.91 -3.36 4.72
C GLY A 12 -11.21 -2.79 4.20
N ARG A 13 -12.03 -3.66 3.61
CA ARG A 13 -13.30 -3.33 2.97
C ARG A 13 -14.33 -4.44 3.13
N MET A 14 -15.61 -4.08 3.14
CA MET A 14 -16.71 -5.04 3.12
C MET A 14 -17.08 -5.37 1.67
N ALA A 15 -17.27 -6.65 1.38
CA ALA A 15 -17.92 -7.14 0.17
C ALA A 15 -19.23 -7.83 0.55
N ASP A 16 -20.26 -7.67 -0.28
CA ASP A 16 -21.57 -8.27 -0.02
C ASP A 16 -21.69 -9.65 -0.68
N GLU A 17 -20.93 -9.90 -1.74
CA GLU A 17 -20.92 -11.16 -2.48
C GLU A 17 -19.51 -11.78 -2.60
N PRO A 18 -19.39 -13.12 -2.72
CA PRO A 18 -18.07 -13.78 -2.80
C PRO A 18 -17.24 -13.43 -4.03
N ASP A 19 -17.89 -13.13 -5.16
CA ASP A 19 -17.24 -12.76 -6.42
C ASP A 19 -16.66 -11.34 -6.38
N GLU A 20 -17.26 -10.43 -5.60
CA GLU A 20 -16.73 -9.09 -5.33
C GLU A 20 -15.40 -9.10 -4.56
N ILE A 21 -15.03 -10.20 -3.89
CA ILE A 21 -13.78 -10.29 -3.10
C ILE A 21 -12.54 -10.02 -3.96
N ALA A 22 -12.51 -10.54 -5.19
CA ALA A 22 -11.37 -10.34 -6.09
C ALA A 22 -11.24 -8.88 -6.52
N ASP A 23 -12.37 -8.23 -6.83
CA ASP A 23 -12.43 -6.82 -7.20
C ASP A 23 -12.03 -5.93 -6.02
N GLU A 24 -12.45 -6.27 -4.81
CA GLU A 24 -12.10 -5.54 -3.59
C GLU A 24 -10.61 -5.69 -3.24
N LEU A 25 -10.03 -6.88 -3.38
CA LEU A 25 -8.57 -7.06 -3.23
C LEU A 25 -7.80 -6.28 -4.31
N GLY A 26 -8.30 -6.29 -5.55
CA GLY A 26 -7.73 -5.51 -6.66
C GLY A 26 -7.80 -4.01 -6.39
N TYR A 27 -8.92 -3.52 -5.85
CA TYR A 27 -9.11 -2.13 -5.43
C TYR A 27 -8.11 -1.75 -4.33
N LEU A 28 -8.04 -2.53 -3.25
CA LEU A 28 -7.13 -2.28 -2.12
C LEU A 28 -5.66 -2.23 -2.59
N LEU A 29 -5.28 -3.09 -3.54
CA LEU A 29 -3.95 -3.08 -4.14
C LEU A 29 -3.68 -1.88 -5.05
N THR A 30 -4.69 -1.42 -5.79
CA THR A 30 -4.48 -0.47 -6.89
C THR A 30 -4.70 0.97 -6.48
N LEU A 31 -5.67 1.24 -5.62
CA LEU A 31 -6.02 2.61 -5.22
C LEU A 31 -5.45 2.95 -3.86
N ASP A 32 -5.72 2.14 -2.84
CA ASP A 32 -5.37 2.56 -1.48
C ASP A 32 -3.87 2.37 -1.18
N ALA A 33 -3.32 1.18 -1.43
CA ALA A 33 -1.90 0.92 -1.15
C ALA A 33 -0.96 1.74 -2.05
N LYS A 34 -1.33 1.95 -3.33
CA LYS A 34 -0.54 2.81 -4.24
C LYS A 34 -0.66 4.28 -3.89
N ALA A 35 -1.85 4.78 -3.53
CA ALA A 35 -2.00 6.16 -3.08
C ALA A 35 -1.17 6.44 -1.82
N GLU A 36 -1.15 5.50 -0.87
CA GLU A 36 -0.28 5.59 0.30
C GLU A 36 1.21 5.61 -0.12
N ALA A 37 1.62 4.73 -1.04
CA ALA A 37 3.00 4.71 -1.53
C ALA A 37 3.39 6.00 -2.26
N ASP A 38 2.46 6.64 -2.99
CA ASP A 38 2.67 7.93 -3.64
C ASP A 38 2.74 9.10 -2.63
N ASP A 39 1.93 9.09 -1.57
CA ASP A 39 2.03 10.10 -0.51
C ASP A 39 3.37 9.97 0.24
N VAL A 40 3.76 8.75 0.61
CA VAL A 40 5.06 8.48 1.23
C VAL A 40 6.21 8.90 0.31
N ARG A 41 6.15 8.56 -0.98
CA ARG A 41 7.13 9.02 -1.98
C ARG A 41 7.21 10.53 -2.00
N SER A 42 6.08 11.22 -2.12
CA SER A 42 6.03 12.69 -2.21
C SER A 42 6.60 13.37 -0.96
N GLN A 43 6.29 12.85 0.22
CA GLN A 43 6.84 13.35 1.48
C GLN A 43 8.36 13.14 1.55
N MET A 44 8.83 11.96 1.14
CA MET A 44 10.27 11.66 1.13
C MET A 44 11.03 12.44 0.05
N GLU A 45 10.48 12.61 -1.15
CA GLU A 45 11.07 13.44 -2.21
C GLU A 45 11.34 14.86 -1.71
N ASN A 46 10.37 15.47 -1.03
CA ASN A 46 10.56 16.82 -0.46
C ASN A 46 11.70 16.85 0.57
N ILE A 47 11.72 15.91 1.51
CA ILE A 47 12.75 15.85 2.56
C ILE A 47 14.14 15.56 1.96
N VAL A 48 14.21 14.64 1.01
CA VAL A 48 15.46 14.23 0.36
C VAL A 48 15.98 15.36 -0.52
N TRP A 49 15.13 16.03 -1.29
CA TRP A 49 15.52 17.14 -2.16
C TRP A 49 16.07 18.34 -1.36
N GLU A 50 15.43 18.69 -0.24
CA GLU A 50 15.89 19.77 0.63
C GLU A 50 17.31 19.56 1.18
N ARG A 51 17.70 18.29 1.41
CA ARG A 51 19.00 17.93 2.00
C ARG A 51 20.05 17.53 0.96
N HIS A 52 19.62 16.89 -0.12
CA HIS A 52 20.47 16.30 -1.16
C HIS A 52 19.85 16.53 -2.55
N PRO A 53 19.96 17.75 -3.11
CA PRO A 53 19.43 18.07 -4.43
C PRO A 53 19.94 17.12 -5.51
N GLY A 54 19.05 16.66 -6.39
CA GLY A 54 19.37 15.72 -7.46
C GLY A 54 19.29 14.24 -7.07
N SER A 55 18.95 13.92 -5.82
CA SER A 55 18.63 12.55 -5.40
C SER A 55 17.25 12.12 -5.90
N THR A 56 17.03 10.81 -6.07
CA THR A 56 15.75 10.24 -6.51
C THR A 56 15.09 9.40 -5.42
N VAL A 57 13.76 9.32 -5.45
CA VAL A 57 12.97 8.46 -4.56
C VAL A 57 11.98 7.68 -5.42
N GLU A 58 11.96 6.38 -5.26
CA GLU A 58 11.04 5.47 -5.92
C GLU A 58 10.27 4.66 -4.87
N THR A 59 9.03 4.29 -5.17
CA THR A 59 8.23 3.42 -4.32
C THR A 59 7.66 2.25 -5.09
N ASP A 60 7.58 1.10 -4.42
CA ASP A 60 6.94 -0.11 -4.94
C ASP A 60 6.01 -0.73 -3.89
N VAL A 61 4.97 -1.41 -4.35
CA VAL A 61 3.93 -2.00 -3.51
C VAL A 61 3.78 -3.48 -3.86
N VAL A 62 3.98 -4.34 -2.88
CA VAL A 62 3.89 -5.80 -3.04
C VAL A 62 2.87 -6.39 -2.06
N PRO A 63 1.83 -7.11 -2.53
CA PRO A 63 0.95 -7.85 -1.63
C PRO A 63 1.75 -8.87 -0.82
N VAL A 64 1.57 -8.87 0.51
CA VAL A 64 2.20 -9.84 1.41
C VAL A 64 1.20 -10.92 1.79
N SER A 65 -0.01 -10.52 2.15
CA SER A 65 -1.08 -11.43 2.52
C SER A 65 -2.43 -10.73 2.44
N HIS A 66 -3.49 -11.53 2.44
CA HIS A 66 -4.83 -11.03 2.64
C HIS A 66 -5.60 -11.97 3.55
N ASN A 67 -6.60 -11.43 4.24
CA ASN A 67 -7.53 -12.19 5.04
C ASN A 67 -8.95 -11.87 4.58
N VAL A 68 -9.81 -12.87 4.58
CA VAL A 68 -11.24 -12.72 4.28
C VAL A 68 -12.01 -13.39 5.39
N ILE A 69 -12.85 -12.62 6.06
CA ILE A 69 -13.67 -13.06 7.18
C ILE A 69 -15.13 -12.95 6.79
N ALA A 70 -15.86 -14.05 6.78
CA ALA A 70 -17.30 -14.03 6.65
C ALA A 70 -17.93 -13.47 7.95
N VAL A 71 -18.70 -12.40 7.82
CA VAL A 71 -19.39 -11.70 8.90
C VAL A 71 -20.90 -11.92 8.74
N PRO A 72 -21.55 -12.68 9.63
CA PRO A 72 -23.00 -12.82 9.60
C PRO A 72 -23.67 -11.50 9.99
N ASN A 73 -24.60 -11.03 9.15
CA ASN A 73 -25.38 -9.81 9.38
C ASN A 73 -26.87 -10.11 9.22
N GLY A 74 -27.53 -10.42 10.35
CA GLY A 74 -28.96 -10.78 10.37
C GLY A 74 -29.24 -12.10 9.63
N GLY A 75 -29.56 -12.01 8.35
CA GLY A 75 -29.85 -13.15 7.46
C GLY A 75 -28.93 -13.26 6.23
N GLN A 76 -27.94 -12.39 6.09
CA GLN A 76 -26.96 -12.39 5.01
C GLN A 76 -25.55 -12.60 5.57
N VAL A 77 -24.61 -12.96 4.69
CA VAL A 77 -23.18 -13.06 5.00
C VAL A 77 -22.48 -11.97 4.20
N GLY A 78 -21.91 -10.98 4.88
CA GLY A 78 -20.93 -10.07 4.29
C GLY A 78 -19.52 -10.59 4.49
N TYR A 79 -18.55 -10.03 3.79
CA TYR A 79 -17.15 -10.43 3.88
C TYR A 79 -16.28 -9.23 4.21
N LEU A 80 -15.61 -9.27 5.37
CA LEU A 80 -14.54 -8.32 5.66
C LEU A 80 -13.26 -8.81 5.01
N ILE A 81 -12.74 -8.02 4.10
CA ILE A 81 -11.49 -8.27 3.39
C ILE A 81 -10.45 -7.36 4.00
N THR A 82 -9.26 -7.89 4.27
CA THR A 82 -8.10 -7.13 4.71
C THR A 82 -6.92 -7.50 3.84
N LEU A 83 -6.26 -6.50 3.27
CA LEU A 83 -5.02 -6.67 2.52
C LEU A 83 -3.86 -6.14 3.36
N ILE A 84 -2.82 -6.94 3.50
CA ILE A 84 -1.51 -6.49 4.00
C ILE A 84 -0.57 -6.41 2.80
N ALA A 85 -0.08 -5.22 2.53
CA ALA A 85 0.91 -4.95 1.50
C ALA A 85 2.21 -4.47 2.14
N LYS A 86 3.34 -4.75 1.50
CA LYS A 86 4.62 -4.13 1.81
C LYS A 86 4.80 -2.98 0.85
N ILE A 87 5.14 -1.82 1.39
CA ILE A 87 5.60 -0.68 0.59
C ILE A 87 7.11 -0.55 0.80
N THR A 88 7.83 -0.56 -0.31
CA THR A 88 9.28 -0.39 -0.35
C THR A 88 9.58 0.99 -0.90
N VAL A 89 10.35 1.79 -0.15
CA VAL A 89 10.89 3.05 -0.65
C VAL A 89 12.37 2.88 -0.95
N GLU A 90 12.76 3.21 -2.16
CA GLU A 90 14.15 3.24 -2.58
C GLU A 90 14.59 4.70 -2.75
N ILE A 91 15.64 5.09 -2.05
CA ILE A 91 16.23 6.43 -2.16
C ILE A 91 17.63 6.27 -2.73
N ASP A 92 17.91 6.89 -3.87
CA ASP A 92 19.27 7.01 -4.40
C ASP A 92 19.79 8.43 -4.17
N TYR A 93 20.69 8.54 -3.19
CA TYR A 93 21.29 9.80 -2.80
C TYR A 93 22.40 10.22 -3.77
N ASN A 94 22.28 11.44 -4.29
CA ASN A 94 23.34 12.18 -4.93
C ASN A 94 24.21 12.86 -3.86
N PHE A 95 25.41 12.34 -3.63
CA PHE A 95 26.42 13.01 -2.80
C PHE A 95 27.44 13.65 -3.74
N GLU A 96 27.33 14.96 -3.92
CA GLU A 96 28.46 15.78 -4.40
C GLU A 96 29.48 16.02 -3.27
#